data_AF-A0A9W6VB99-F1
#
_entry.id   AF-A0A9W6VB99-F1
#
_cell.length_a   1.000
_cell.length_b   1.000
_cell.length_c   1.000
_cell.angle_alpha   90.00
_cell.angle_beta   90.00
_cell.angle_gamma   90.00
#
_symmetry.space_group_name_H-M   'P 1'
#
loop_
_entity.id
_entity.type
_entity.pdbx_description
1 polymer ?
#
loop_
_entity_poly.entity_id
_entity_poly.type
_entity_poly.pdbx_seq_one_letter_code
_entity_poly.pdbx_strand_id
1 'polypeptide(L)'
;MSSFSDADYPAFPYPGARPAFSYVHDDGGGWRLEADQTASSGWRVDGEDLDRWLADRDWSPLVNRIPVLAYGSNPCPSKIAWLKSTLGLTGAVVVLRARCTDIAAVWATGLRVVDDQRPVVLAAVPGAVEDHAVLMLTPEQVAVLDICEGRGERYELAMVSTGQVTLTDNGAVFDRVPAYVGLADARKPLLVNGSPVRCADVPQSVAVGMTGEAAATDGLVTHPIKGSPADLDVGVARSAGRPSPPDGVKDSHCAPTVPAGAV
;
A
#
# COMPACT_ATOMS: atom_id res chain seq x y z
N MET A 1 22.78 -6.50 2.86
CA MET A 1 22.78 -5.07 2.50
C MET A 1 21.50 -4.48 3.07
N SER A 2 21.61 -3.55 4.02
CA SER A 2 20.46 -2.86 4.62
C SER A 2 20.03 -1.64 3.81
N SER A 3 20.92 -1.03 3.02
CA SER A 3 20.59 0.07 2.09
C SER A 3 20.67 -0.32 0.61
N PHE A 4 20.02 0.48 -0.25
CA PHE A 4 20.00 0.35 -1.70
C PHE A 4 19.87 1.73 -2.38
N SER A 5 20.21 1.81 -3.66
CA SER A 5 20.13 3.05 -4.45
C SER A 5 18.86 3.12 -5.29
N ASP A 6 18.45 4.33 -5.68
CA ASP A 6 17.30 4.52 -6.57
C ASP A 6 17.51 3.88 -7.95
N ALA A 7 18.76 3.81 -8.41
CA ALA A 7 19.14 3.22 -9.69
C ALA A 7 18.90 1.71 -9.75
N ASP A 8 18.89 1.03 -8.59
CA ASP A 8 18.54 -0.39 -8.49
C ASP A 8 17.04 -0.63 -8.79
N TYR A 9 16.23 0.44 -8.72
CA TYR A 9 14.79 0.40 -8.92
C TYR A 9 14.33 1.50 -9.88
N PRO A 10 14.59 1.34 -11.18
CA PRO A 10 14.27 2.36 -12.18
C PRO A 10 12.77 2.56 -12.35
N ALA A 11 12.37 3.80 -12.64
CA ALA A 11 10.97 4.15 -12.95
C ALA A 11 10.49 3.64 -14.32
N PHE A 12 11.43 3.26 -15.21
CA PHE A 12 11.13 2.65 -16.51
C PHE A 12 11.53 1.16 -16.53
N PRO A 13 10.71 0.27 -17.10
CA PRO A 13 9.36 0.53 -17.66
C PRO A 13 8.35 0.87 -16.56
N TYR A 14 7.38 1.73 -16.88
CA TYR A 14 6.28 2.06 -15.96
C TYR A 14 5.45 0.81 -15.62
N PRO A 15 4.99 0.64 -14.36
CA PRO A 15 5.00 1.59 -13.24
C PRO A 15 6.32 1.73 -12.47
N GLY A 16 7.39 1.07 -12.91
CA GLY A 16 8.71 1.09 -12.27
C GLY A 16 8.96 -0.13 -11.41
N ALA A 17 10.23 -0.45 -11.22
CA ALA A 17 10.68 -1.55 -10.37
C ALA A 17 10.47 -1.22 -8.88
N ARG A 18 10.28 -2.26 -8.07
CA ARG A 18 10.02 -2.14 -6.62
C ARG A 18 10.87 -3.14 -5.84
N PRO A 19 11.38 -2.79 -4.66
CA PRO A 19 12.01 -3.75 -3.76
C PRO A 19 11.07 -4.89 -3.37
N ALA A 20 11.62 -6.11 -3.25
CA ALA A 20 10.90 -7.28 -2.77
C ALA A 20 10.78 -7.31 -1.22
N PHE A 21 10.93 -6.17 -0.56
CA PHE A 21 10.86 -5.99 0.89
C PHE A 21 10.26 -4.61 1.21
N SER A 22 9.68 -4.46 2.40
CA SER A 22 9.32 -3.13 2.91
C SER A 22 10.58 -2.29 3.12
N TYR A 23 10.46 -0.97 2.97
CA TYR A 23 11.60 -0.07 3.06
C TYR A 23 11.20 1.33 3.55
N VAL A 24 12.18 2.08 4.04
CA VAL A 24 12.08 3.53 4.23
C VAL A 24 13.00 4.22 3.23
N HIS A 25 12.51 5.27 2.57
CA HIS A 25 13.25 6.05 1.57
C HIS A 25 13.51 7.45 2.09
N ASP A 26 14.78 7.86 2.06
CA ASP A 26 15.23 9.20 2.41
C ASP A 26 16.00 9.85 1.24
N ASP A 27 16.69 10.96 1.49
CA ASP A 27 17.42 11.69 0.43
C ASP A 27 18.69 10.96 -0.05
N GLY A 28 19.16 9.95 0.69
CA GLY A 28 20.31 9.11 0.36
C GLY A 28 19.95 7.80 -0.34
N GLY A 29 18.66 7.48 -0.49
CA GLY A 29 18.18 6.26 -1.10
C GLY A 29 17.25 5.49 -0.16
N GLY A 30 17.24 4.16 -0.26
CA GLY A 30 16.34 3.34 0.52
C GLY A 30 17.04 2.42 1.50
N TRP A 31 16.32 2.11 2.58
CA TRP A 31 16.74 1.20 3.64
C TRP A 31 15.69 0.12 3.84
N ARG A 32 16.10 -1.13 3.82
CA ARG A 32 15.22 -2.28 4.08
C ARG A 32 14.66 -2.20 5.49
N LEU A 33 13.36 -2.49 5.60
CA LEU A 33 12.67 -2.69 6.85
C LEU A 33 12.52 -4.17 7.17
N GLU A 34 12.62 -4.49 8.45
CA GLU A 34 12.31 -5.80 9.00
C GLU A 34 11.16 -5.66 9.99
N ALA A 35 10.13 -6.50 9.85
CA ALA A 35 9.04 -6.52 10.80
C ALA A 35 9.54 -7.11 12.14
N ASP A 36 9.28 -6.39 13.24
CA ASP A 36 9.58 -6.85 14.59
C ASP A 36 8.50 -6.34 15.55
N GLN A 37 7.66 -7.25 16.03
CA GLN A 37 6.57 -6.92 16.96
C GLN A 37 7.06 -6.49 18.35
N THR A 38 8.35 -6.68 18.66
CA THR A 38 8.97 -6.19 19.90
C THR A 38 9.45 -4.74 19.78
N ALA A 39 9.58 -4.23 18.55
CA ALA A 39 9.88 -2.82 18.28
C ALA A 39 8.61 -1.98 18.46
N SER A 40 8.73 -0.76 19.02
CA SER A 40 7.58 0.12 19.28
C SER A 40 6.83 0.50 18.00
N SER A 41 7.57 0.70 16.91
CA SER A 41 7.02 0.99 15.59
C SER A 41 6.46 -0.26 14.89
N GLY A 42 6.80 -1.46 15.37
CA GLY A 42 6.59 -2.74 14.68
C GLY A 42 7.63 -3.05 13.59
N TRP A 43 8.63 -2.18 13.39
CA TRP A 43 9.63 -2.29 12.32
C TRP A 43 11.03 -1.91 12.78
N ARG A 44 12.04 -2.44 12.09
CA ARG A 44 13.43 -2.06 12.27
C ARG A 44 14.11 -1.65 10.98
N VAL A 45 15.05 -0.72 11.10
CA VAL A 45 16.06 -0.37 10.10
C VAL A 45 17.41 -0.71 10.68
N ASP A 46 18.16 -1.61 10.05
CA ASP A 46 19.52 -1.99 10.47
C ASP A 46 19.61 -2.39 11.97
N GLY A 47 18.57 -3.06 12.48
CA GLY A 47 18.46 -3.48 13.88
C GLY A 47 17.96 -2.41 14.87
N GLU A 48 17.80 -1.16 14.45
CA GLU A 48 17.22 -0.07 15.25
C GLU A 48 15.69 0.02 15.03
N ASP A 49 14.93 0.38 16.07
CA ASP A 49 13.49 0.66 15.93
C ASP A 49 13.27 1.83 14.95
N LEU A 50 12.32 1.67 14.02
CA LEU A 50 12.09 2.66 12.96
C LEU A 50 11.67 4.03 13.51
N ASP A 51 10.85 4.11 14.55
CA ASP A 51 10.42 5.42 15.07
C ASP A 51 11.58 6.17 15.73
N ARG A 52 12.51 5.45 16.37
CA ARG A 52 13.77 6.03 16.83
C ARG A 52 14.66 6.50 15.68
N TRP A 53 14.83 5.67 14.65
CA TRP A 53 15.61 6.03 13.45
C TRP A 53 15.07 7.27 12.73
N LEU A 54 13.74 7.43 12.69
CA LEU A 54 13.05 8.61 12.17
C LEU A 54 13.25 9.83 13.08
N ALA A 55 13.12 9.66 14.39
CA ALA A 55 13.28 10.75 15.37
C ALA A 55 14.69 11.33 15.38
N ASP A 56 15.73 10.50 15.25
CA ASP A 56 17.13 10.94 15.14
C ASP A 56 17.40 11.82 13.89
N ARG A 57 16.44 11.86 12.95
CA ARG A 57 16.45 12.68 11.72
C ARG A 57 15.35 13.75 11.71
N ASP A 58 14.74 14.03 12.86
CA ASP A 58 13.64 14.99 13.04
C ASP A 58 12.42 14.70 12.14
N TRP A 59 12.12 13.42 11.89
CA TRP A 59 10.96 13.00 11.10
C TRP A 59 9.85 12.38 11.93
N SER A 60 8.61 12.57 11.48
CA SER A 60 7.41 12.06 12.17
C SER A 60 7.43 10.53 12.31
N PRO A 61 7.06 9.99 13.48
CA PRO A 61 6.95 8.54 13.71
C PRO A 61 5.78 7.94 12.90
N LEU A 62 5.72 6.60 12.81
CA LEU A 62 4.69 5.88 12.07
C LEU A 62 3.26 6.18 12.52
N VAL A 63 3.04 6.33 13.83
CA VAL A 63 1.70 6.59 14.38
C VAL A 63 1.11 7.93 13.91
N ASN A 64 1.95 8.88 13.47
CA ASN A 64 1.53 10.19 12.98
C ASN A 64 1.41 10.24 11.45
N ARG A 65 1.35 9.08 10.79
CA ARG A 65 1.32 8.96 9.33
C ARG A 65 0.03 8.31 8.84
N ILE A 66 -0.36 8.70 7.65
CA ILE A 66 -1.53 8.26 6.92
C ILE A 66 -1.13 7.05 6.04
N PRO A 67 -1.76 5.88 6.21
CA PRO A 67 -1.50 4.69 5.39
C PRO A 67 -2.23 4.79 4.05
N VAL A 68 -1.54 5.21 2.98
CA VAL A 68 -2.13 5.32 1.64
C VAL A 68 -1.76 4.09 0.80
N LEU A 69 -2.77 3.35 0.33
CA LEU A 69 -2.57 2.25 -0.62
C LEU A 69 -2.05 2.81 -1.94
N ALA A 70 -0.91 2.28 -2.39
CA ALA A 70 -0.26 2.62 -3.64
C ALA A 70 -0.05 1.37 -4.49
N TYR A 71 -0.70 1.39 -5.65
CA TYR A 71 -0.75 0.26 -6.59
C TYR A 71 -0.08 0.60 -7.93
N GLY A 72 0.21 1.89 -8.18
CA GLY A 72 0.93 2.42 -9.35
C GLY A 72 2.41 2.73 -9.10
N SER A 73 2.94 3.83 -9.65
CA SER A 73 4.39 4.10 -9.60
C SER A 73 4.94 4.55 -8.25
N ASN A 74 4.11 5.01 -7.33
CA ASN A 74 4.57 5.66 -6.09
C ASN A 74 5.42 4.78 -5.14
N PRO A 75 5.29 3.43 -5.12
CA PRO A 75 6.21 2.58 -4.38
C PRO A 75 7.56 2.33 -5.07
N CYS A 76 7.86 2.97 -6.21
CA CYS A 76 9.14 2.86 -6.88
C CYS A 76 10.13 3.89 -6.29
N PRO A 77 11.32 3.48 -5.80
CA PRO A 77 12.34 4.40 -5.27
C PRO A 77 12.71 5.55 -6.21
N SER A 78 12.97 5.25 -7.49
CA SER A 78 13.22 6.30 -8.50
C SER A 78 12.05 7.30 -8.66
N LYS A 79 10.80 6.84 -8.49
CA LYS A 79 9.63 7.74 -8.50
C LYS A 79 9.58 8.60 -7.24
N ILE A 80 9.92 8.05 -6.07
CA ILE A 80 9.98 8.82 -4.81
C ILE A 80 11.08 9.88 -4.91
N ALA A 81 12.26 9.55 -5.43
CA ALA A 81 13.33 10.51 -5.68
C ALA A 81 12.90 11.64 -6.64
N TRP A 82 12.12 11.32 -7.67
CA TRP A 82 11.50 12.32 -8.54
C TRP A 82 10.50 13.21 -7.78
N LEU A 83 9.66 12.65 -6.91
CA LEU A 83 8.72 13.43 -6.08
C LEU A 83 9.47 14.41 -5.17
N LYS A 84 10.57 13.95 -4.55
CA LYS A 84 11.45 14.78 -3.71
C LYS A 84 12.06 15.94 -4.50
N SER A 85 12.73 15.62 -5.61
CA SER A 85 13.46 16.62 -6.41
C SER A 85 12.56 17.56 -7.23
N THR A 86 11.38 17.11 -7.66
CA THR A 86 10.53 17.84 -8.61
C THR A 86 9.32 18.49 -7.94
N LEU A 87 8.70 17.81 -6.98
CA LEU A 87 7.48 18.30 -6.30
C LEU A 87 7.72 18.70 -4.84
N GLY A 88 8.98 18.63 -4.36
CA GLY A 88 9.34 19.05 -3.01
C GLY A 88 8.85 18.11 -1.92
N LEU A 89 8.70 16.82 -2.20
CA LEU A 89 8.42 15.82 -1.16
C LEU A 89 9.56 15.83 -0.12
N THR A 90 9.25 16.13 1.14
CA THR A 90 10.26 16.20 2.22
C THR A 90 10.20 14.99 3.15
N GLY A 91 11.31 14.72 3.84
CA GLY A 91 11.42 13.67 4.86
C GLY A 91 11.36 12.24 4.33
N ALA A 92 11.38 11.28 5.26
CA ALA A 92 11.29 9.86 4.91
C ALA A 92 9.91 9.44 4.42
N VAL A 93 9.87 8.59 3.40
CA VAL A 93 8.68 7.87 2.94
C VAL A 93 8.82 6.41 3.35
N VAL A 94 7.93 5.91 4.19
CA VAL A 94 7.92 4.49 4.57
C VAL A 94 6.97 3.73 3.64
N VAL A 95 7.45 2.65 3.05
CA VAL A 95 6.75 1.83 2.06
C VAL A 95 6.64 0.41 2.59
N LEU A 96 5.43 0.00 2.94
CA LEU A 96 5.13 -1.31 3.51
C LEU A 96 4.50 -2.21 2.47
N ARG A 97 5.08 -3.39 2.24
CA ARG A 97 4.52 -4.37 1.30
C ARG A 97 3.14 -4.82 1.75
N ALA A 98 2.21 -4.88 0.80
CA ALA A 98 0.85 -5.33 1.06
C ALA A 98 0.40 -6.34 0.03
N ARG A 99 -0.33 -7.36 0.49
CA ARG A 99 -1.11 -8.25 -0.35
C ARG A 99 -2.55 -7.77 -0.35
N CYS A 100 -3.11 -7.62 -1.55
CA CYS A 100 -4.46 -7.16 -1.77
C CYS A 100 -5.30 -8.29 -2.36
N THR A 101 -6.53 -8.47 -1.89
CA THR A 101 -7.51 -9.40 -2.49
C THR A 101 -8.73 -8.67 -3.00
N ASP A 102 -9.32 -9.19 -4.08
CA ASP A 102 -10.53 -8.66 -4.75
C ASP A 102 -10.41 -7.25 -5.34
N ILE A 103 -9.20 -6.68 -5.33
CA ILE A 103 -8.82 -5.43 -5.98
C ILE A 103 -7.52 -5.65 -6.75
N ALA A 104 -7.34 -4.90 -7.84
CA ALA A 104 -6.15 -5.00 -8.69
C ALA A 104 -5.78 -3.66 -9.31
N ALA A 105 -4.48 -3.52 -9.60
CA ALA A 105 -3.98 -2.49 -10.50
C ALA A 105 -4.38 -2.84 -11.93
N VAL A 106 -5.18 -1.99 -12.57
CA VAL A 106 -5.62 -2.16 -13.96
C VAL A 106 -5.22 -0.95 -14.80
N TRP A 107 -5.09 -1.16 -16.10
CA TRP A 107 -4.76 -0.08 -17.01
C TRP A 107 -5.97 0.84 -17.22
N ALA A 108 -5.75 2.16 -17.21
CA ALA A 108 -6.77 3.13 -17.52
C ALA A 108 -7.08 3.19 -19.02
N THR A 109 -8.26 3.66 -19.40
CA THR A 109 -8.67 3.84 -20.81
C THR A 109 -7.93 4.98 -21.51
N GLY A 110 -7.55 6.05 -20.79
CA GLY A 110 -6.81 7.18 -21.34
C GLY A 110 -5.29 7.00 -21.28
N LEU A 111 -4.56 7.88 -21.97
CA LEU A 111 -3.11 7.96 -21.91
C LEU A 111 -2.65 9.17 -21.08
N ARG A 112 -1.41 9.15 -20.61
CA ARG A 112 -0.76 10.30 -19.99
C ARG A 112 -0.32 11.27 -21.07
N VAL A 113 -0.63 12.55 -20.89
CA VAL A 113 -0.29 13.62 -21.85
C VAL A 113 1.22 13.80 -22.03
N VAL A 114 2.01 13.42 -21.01
CA VAL A 114 3.45 13.71 -20.98
C VAL A 114 4.31 12.71 -21.76
N ASP A 115 3.88 11.46 -21.88
CA ASP A 115 4.71 10.38 -22.44
C ASP A 115 3.89 9.25 -23.09
N ASP A 116 2.61 9.50 -23.36
CA ASP A 116 1.66 8.57 -23.96
C ASP A 116 1.52 7.22 -23.23
N GLN A 117 2.07 7.08 -22.03
CA GLN A 117 1.94 5.85 -21.27
C GLN A 117 0.53 5.72 -20.70
N ARG A 118 0.10 4.48 -20.48
CA ARG A 118 -1.20 4.19 -19.92
C ARG A 118 -1.08 4.22 -18.40
N PRO A 119 -1.78 5.12 -17.70
CA PRO A 119 -1.71 5.18 -16.25
C PRO A 119 -2.40 3.97 -15.62
N VAL A 120 -1.95 3.61 -14.42
CA VAL A 120 -2.60 2.60 -13.59
C VAL A 120 -3.76 3.23 -12.81
N VAL A 121 -4.89 2.53 -12.71
CA VAL A 121 -6.02 2.84 -11.84
C VAL A 121 -6.38 1.60 -11.01
N LEU A 122 -7.04 1.77 -9.87
CA LEU A 122 -7.53 0.68 -9.05
C LEU A 122 -8.93 0.27 -9.50
N ALA A 123 -9.21 -1.03 -9.50
CA ALA A 123 -10.55 -1.54 -9.75
C ALA A 123 -10.86 -2.74 -8.84
N ALA A 124 -12.16 -2.96 -8.58
CA ALA A 124 -12.64 -4.20 -8.00
C ALA A 124 -12.51 -5.32 -9.04
N VAL A 125 -11.80 -6.38 -8.65
CA VAL A 125 -11.59 -7.56 -9.49
C VAL A 125 -11.76 -8.79 -8.59
N PRO A 126 -13.00 -9.29 -8.41
CA PRO A 126 -13.27 -10.43 -7.52
C PRO A 126 -12.37 -11.63 -7.84
N GLY A 127 -11.76 -12.22 -6.81
CA GLY A 127 -10.82 -13.34 -6.91
C GLY A 127 -9.39 -12.95 -7.30
N ALA A 128 -9.11 -11.67 -7.61
CA ALA A 128 -7.74 -11.22 -7.82
C ALA A 128 -6.95 -11.22 -6.51
N VAL A 129 -5.66 -11.55 -6.62
CA VAL A 129 -4.67 -11.40 -5.55
C VAL A 129 -3.45 -10.71 -6.15
N GLU A 130 -3.06 -9.55 -5.60
CA GLU A 130 -1.93 -8.75 -6.08
C GLU A 130 -1.07 -8.22 -4.92
N ASP A 131 0.23 -8.07 -5.19
CA ASP A 131 1.14 -7.41 -4.27
C ASP A 131 1.28 -5.92 -4.66
N HIS A 132 1.02 -5.05 -3.68
CA HIS A 132 1.09 -3.59 -3.76
C HIS A 132 1.89 -3.07 -2.55
N ALA A 133 1.75 -1.78 -2.23
CA ALA A 133 2.32 -1.22 -1.03
C ALA A 133 1.35 -0.26 -0.33
N VAL A 134 1.54 -0.08 0.97
CA VAL A 134 0.97 1.01 1.75
C VAL A 134 2.11 2.00 2.04
N LEU A 135 1.95 3.23 1.60
CA LEU A 135 2.85 4.33 1.92
C LEU A 135 2.38 4.95 3.24
N MET A 136 3.26 5.04 4.24
CA MET A 136 2.98 5.76 5.48
C MET A 136 3.48 7.20 5.32
N LEU A 137 2.56 8.13 5.10
CA LEU A 137 2.84 9.50 4.69
C LEU A 137 2.47 10.52 5.77
N THR A 138 3.24 11.59 5.94
CA THR A 138 2.76 12.75 6.72
C THR A 138 1.66 13.49 5.95
N PRO A 139 0.84 14.33 6.61
CA PRO A 139 -0.13 15.18 5.92
C PRO A 139 0.49 16.04 4.80
N GLU A 140 1.69 16.57 5.02
CA GLU A 140 2.43 17.37 4.02
C GLU A 140 2.84 16.52 2.83
N GLN A 141 3.27 15.27 3.06
CA GLN A 141 3.59 14.34 1.98
C GLN A 141 2.33 13.96 1.17
N VAL A 142 1.17 13.80 1.82
CA VAL A 142 -0.10 13.59 1.11
C VAL A 142 -0.45 14.81 0.26
N ALA A 143 -0.22 16.04 0.73
CA ALA A 143 -0.44 17.24 -0.09
C ALA A 143 0.43 17.27 -1.36
N VAL A 144 1.67 16.77 -1.29
CA VAL A 144 2.53 16.61 -2.47
C VAL A 144 1.97 15.54 -3.42
N LEU A 145 1.45 14.44 -2.88
CA LEU A 145 0.77 13.42 -3.70
C LEU A 145 -0.51 13.97 -4.33
N ASP A 146 -1.29 14.82 -3.65
CA ASP A 146 -2.48 15.45 -4.22
C ASP A 146 -2.15 16.23 -5.51
N ILE A 147 -1.01 16.93 -5.53
CA ILE A 147 -0.50 17.61 -6.73
C ILE A 147 -0.07 16.61 -7.80
N CYS A 148 0.72 15.59 -7.43
CA CYS A 148 1.20 14.56 -8.36
C CYS A 148 0.04 13.84 -9.05
N GLU A 149 -0.95 13.42 -8.28
CA GLU A 149 -2.12 12.69 -8.75
C GLU A 149 -3.13 13.61 -9.41
N GLY A 150 -3.10 14.92 -9.17
CA GLY A 150 -4.07 15.87 -9.70
C GLY A 150 -5.43 15.64 -9.07
N ARG A 151 -5.48 15.66 -7.74
CA ARG A 151 -6.69 15.42 -6.96
C ARG A 151 -7.81 16.37 -7.36
N GLY A 152 -9.02 15.84 -7.52
CA GLY A 152 -10.20 16.58 -7.94
C GLY A 152 -10.31 16.78 -9.47
N GLU A 153 -9.28 16.42 -10.23
CA GLU A 153 -9.29 16.47 -11.70
C GLU A 153 -9.07 15.09 -12.32
N ARG A 154 -7.93 14.45 -12.02
CA ARG A 154 -7.51 13.17 -12.61
C ARG A 154 -7.89 12.00 -11.70
N TYR A 155 -7.49 12.09 -10.43
CA TYR A 155 -7.80 11.12 -9.39
C TYR A 155 -8.53 11.81 -8.23
N GLU A 156 -9.14 11.04 -7.35
CA GLU A 156 -9.69 11.49 -6.07
C GLU A 156 -9.05 10.68 -4.94
N LEU A 157 -8.72 11.32 -3.81
CA LEU A 157 -8.32 10.58 -2.61
C LEU A 157 -9.59 10.07 -1.93
N ALA A 158 -9.74 8.75 -1.81
CA ALA A 158 -10.93 8.14 -1.23
C ALA A 158 -10.57 7.01 -0.27
N MET A 159 -11.41 6.83 0.75
CA MET A 159 -11.36 5.65 1.60
C MET A 159 -11.96 4.48 0.82
N VAL A 160 -11.16 3.47 0.51
CA VAL A 160 -11.57 2.26 -0.22
C VAL A 160 -11.96 1.18 0.79
N SER A 161 -13.17 0.64 0.65
CA SER A 161 -13.69 -0.46 1.50
C SER A 161 -13.87 -1.77 0.72
N THR A 162 -13.58 -1.77 -0.60
CA THR A 162 -13.61 -3.00 -1.41
C THR A 162 -12.31 -3.78 -1.24
N GLY A 163 -12.45 -5.10 -1.13
CA GLY A 163 -11.32 -6.01 -0.99
C GLY A 163 -10.70 -5.96 0.41
N GLN A 164 -9.54 -6.59 0.55
CA GLN A 164 -8.78 -6.60 1.79
C GLN A 164 -7.32 -6.27 1.50
N VAL A 165 -6.70 -5.46 2.35
CA VAL A 165 -5.27 -5.12 2.26
C VAL A 165 -4.57 -5.64 3.51
N THR A 166 -3.60 -6.53 3.33
CA THR A 166 -2.84 -7.16 4.42
C THR A 166 -1.36 -6.88 4.24
N LEU A 167 -0.70 -6.28 5.23
CA LEU A 167 0.75 -6.09 5.21
C LEU A 167 1.45 -7.45 5.23
N THR A 168 2.29 -7.69 4.23
CA THR A 168 2.88 -9.01 3.99
C THR A 168 3.87 -9.41 5.08
N ASP A 169 4.60 -8.45 5.66
CA ASP A 169 5.70 -8.76 6.58
C ASP A 169 5.26 -8.92 8.04
N ASN A 170 4.13 -8.33 8.46
CA ASN A 170 3.65 -8.40 9.84
C ASN A 170 2.18 -8.86 10.01
N GLY A 171 1.46 -9.07 8.90
CA GLY A 171 0.09 -9.55 8.90
C GLY A 171 -0.97 -8.53 9.35
N ALA A 172 -0.63 -7.26 9.52
CA ALA A 172 -1.62 -6.24 9.86
C ALA A 172 -2.63 -6.06 8.72
N VAL A 173 -3.92 -5.95 9.06
CA VAL A 173 -5.02 -5.89 8.10
C VAL A 173 -5.69 -4.53 8.13
N PHE A 174 -5.97 -3.99 6.94
CA PHE A 174 -6.80 -2.81 6.73
C PHE A 174 -8.14 -3.24 6.10
N ASP A 175 -9.22 -3.08 6.86
CA ASP A 175 -10.60 -3.26 6.36
C ASP A 175 -11.03 -2.14 5.41
N ARG A 176 -10.38 -0.97 5.55
CA ARG A 176 -10.51 0.19 4.67
C ARG A 176 -9.19 0.94 4.63
N VAL A 177 -8.83 1.50 3.49
CA VAL A 177 -7.56 2.21 3.31
C VAL A 177 -7.72 3.40 2.35
N PRO A 178 -7.16 4.57 2.65
CA PRO A 178 -7.05 5.66 1.69
C PRO A 178 -6.30 5.22 0.43
N ALA A 179 -6.83 5.56 -0.75
CA ALA A 179 -6.14 5.40 -2.03
C ALA A 179 -6.55 6.53 -2.97
N TYR A 180 -5.66 6.89 -3.90
CA TYR A 180 -6.07 7.69 -5.06
C TYR A 180 -6.83 6.79 -6.02
N VAL A 181 -8.07 7.10 -6.35
CA VAL A 181 -8.92 6.33 -7.30
C VAL A 181 -9.22 7.18 -8.53
N GLY A 182 -9.47 6.53 -9.67
CA GLY A 182 -9.70 7.25 -10.93
C GLY A 182 -10.95 8.12 -10.87
N LEU A 183 -10.83 9.40 -11.23
CA LEU A 183 -11.94 10.35 -11.25
C LEU A 183 -12.35 10.74 -12.68
N ALA A 184 -11.38 11.15 -13.49
CA ALA A 184 -11.63 11.54 -14.88
C ALA A 184 -12.07 10.36 -15.76
N ASP A 185 -12.76 10.64 -16.87
CA ASP A 185 -13.09 9.62 -17.88
C ASP A 185 -11.84 8.89 -18.39
N ALA A 186 -10.73 9.61 -18.57
CA ALA A 186 -9.43 9.06 -18.95
C ALA A 186 -8.77 8.19 -17.86
N ARG A 187 -9.36 8.10 -16.67
CA ARG A 187 -8.95 7.26 -15.52
C ARG A 187 -9.99 6.20 -15.17
N LYS A 188 -10.95 5.94 -16.05
CA LYS A 188 -11.77 4.72 -15.98
C LYS A 188 -10.94 3.49 -16.39
N PRO A 189 -11.17 2.31 -15.79
CA PRO A 189 -10.54 1.07 -16.24
C PRO A 189 -10.77 0.82 -17.74
N LEU A 190 -9.73 0.34 -18.43
CA LEU A 190 -9.83 -0.15 -19.80
C LEU A 190 -10.44 -1.55 -19.80
N LEU A 191 -11.53 -1.73 -20.52
CA LEU A 191 -12.16 -3.02 -20.77
C LEU A 191 -11.77 -3.56 -22.14
N VAL A 192 -11.29 -4.79 -22.18
CA VAL A 192 -11.07 -5.56 -23.41
C VAL A 192 -11.90 -6.82 -23.31
N ASN A 193 -12.79 -7.04 -24.28
CA ASN A 193 -13.79 -8.11 -24.24
C ASN A 193 -14.64 -8.07 -22.95
N GLY A 194 -14.96 -6.87 -22.47
CA GLY A 194 -15.79 -6.66 -21.28
C GLY A 194 -15.09 -6.89 -19.93
N SER A 195 -13.77 -7.16 -19.92
CA SER A 195 -13.00 -7.39 -18.68
C SER A 195 -11.90 -6.34 -18.48
N PRO A 196 -11.66 -5.86 -17.24
CA PRO A 196 -10.54 -4.97 -16.95
C PRO A 196 -9.19 -5.60 -17.30
N VAL A 197 -8.30 -4.82 -17.91
CA VAL A 197 -6.94 -5.29 -18.23
C VAL A 197 -6.02 -5.07 -17.03
N ARG A 198 -5.64 -6.14 -16.33
CA ARG A 198 -4.73 -6.07 -15.18
C ARG A 198 -3.31 -5.76 -15.61
N CYS A 199 -2.63 -4.93 -14.81
CA CYS A 199 -1.23 -4.58 -15.01
C CYS A 199 -0.31 -5.78 -14.80
N ALA A 200 -0.71 -6.72 -13.92
CA ALA A 200 0.02 -7.96 -13.69
C ALA A 200 0.02 -8.91 -14.90
N ASP A 201 -1.03 -8.84 -15.73
CA ASP A 201 -1.23 -9.76 -16.87
C ASP A 201 -0.70 -9.16 -18.18
N VAL A 202 -0.72 -7.84 -18.32
CA VAL A 202 -0.32 -7.14 -19.55
C VAL A 202 0.70 -6.04 -19.22
N PRO A 203 1.93 -6.10 -19.77
CA PRO A 203 2.92 -5.06 -19.52
C PRO A 203 2.57 -3.76 -20.25
N GLN A 204 3.09 -2.63 -19.74
CA GLN A 204 2.87 -1.29 -20.29
C GLN A 204 3.17 -1.18 -21.80
N SER A 205 4.21 -1.86 -22.27
CA SER A 205 4.62 -1.86 -23.69
C SER A 205 3.56 -2.46 -24.63
N VAL A 206 2.70 -3.33 -24.12
CA VAL A 206 1.55 -3.89 -24.85
C VAL A 206 0.32 -3.03 -24.59
N ALA A 207 0.06 -2.69 -23.33
CA ALA A 207 -1.13 -1.96 -22.91
C ALA A 207 -1.33 -0.62 -23.64
N VAL A 208 -0.24 0.10 -23.94
CA VAL A 208 -0.30 1.38 -24.67
C VAL A 208 -1.01 1.27 -26.01
N GLY A 209 -0.81 0.17 -26.74
CA GLY A 209 -1.41 -0.07 -28.07
C GLY A 209 -2.77 -0.75 -28.03
N MET A 210 -3.30 -1.09 -26.84
CA MET A 210 -4.60 -1.75 -26.73
C MET A 210 -5.74 -0.79 -26.97
N THR A 211 -6.73 -1.27 -27.71
CA THR A 211 -8.02 -0.61 -27.91
C THR A 211 -9.09 -1.36 -27.12
N GLY A 212 -9.98 -0.60 -26.48
CA GLY A 212 -11.07 -1.14 -25.67
C GLY A 212 -12.02 -0.02 -25.26
N GLU A 213 -12.93 -0.35 -24.36
CA GLU A 213 -13.94 0.58 -23.88
C GLU A 213 -13.60 1.08 -22.47
N ALA A 214 -14.06 2.28 -22.13
CA ALA A 214 -14.02 2.74 -20.74
C ALA A 214 -15.07 1.98 -19.92
N ALA A 215 -14.68 1.42 -18.78
CA ALA A 215 -15.63 0.81 -17.86
C ALA A 215 -16.62 1.87 -17.36
N ALA A 216 -17.88 1.46 -17.14
CA ALA A 216 -18.90 2.34 -16.55
C ALA A 216 -18.55 2.76 -15.11
N THR A 217 -17.84 1.89 -14.38
CA THR A 217 -17.41 2.07 -12.99
C THR A 217 -16.13 1.25 -12.76
N ASP A 218 -15.35 1.62 -11.74
CA ASP A 218 -14.24 0.83 -11.22
C ASP A 218 -14.68 -0.35 -10.32
N GLY A 219 -15.96 -0.41 -9.97
CA GLY A 219 -16.53 -1.43 -9.08
C GLY A 219 -16.16 -1.26 -7.60
N LEU A 220 -15.47 -0.18 -7.23
CA LEU A 220 -15.03 0.06 -5.86
C LEU A 220 -16.14 0.69 -5.01
N VAL A 221 -16.22 0.27 -3.75
CA VAL A 221 -16.98 0.93 -2.69
C VAL A 221 -16.03 1.94 -2.06
N THR A 222 -16.25 3.21 -2.35
CA THR A 222 -15.38 4.30 -1.90
C THR A 222 -16.15 5.42 -1.23
N HIS A 223 -15.49 6.10 -0.31
CA HIS A 223 -15.97 7.35 0.27
C HIS A 223 -14.91 8.44 0.03
N PRO A 224 -15.19 9.46 -0.79
CA PRO A 224 -14.27 10.55 -1.02
C PRO A 224 -13.84 11.19 0.31
N ILE A 225 -12.54 11.32 0.50
CA ILE A 225 -11.98 12.07 1.61
C ILE A 225 -12.08 13.54 1.22
N LYS A 226 -12.71 14.36 2.06
CA LYS A 226 -12.82 15.81 1.82
C LYS A 226 -11.91 16.56 2.79
N GLY A 227 -11.39 17.69 2.36
CA GLY A 227 -10.59 18.57 3.22
C GLY A 227 -9.14 18.12 3.38
N SER A 228 -8.51 18.63 4.46
CA SER A 228 -7.09 18.43 4.72
C SER A 228 -6.80 16.96 5.06
N PRO A 229 -5.70 16.37 4.54
CA PRO A 229 -5.24 15.05 4.96
C PRO A 229 -4.97 14.95 6.48
N ALA A 230 -4.73 16.07 7.17
CA ALA A 230 -4.52 16.10 8.61
C ALA A 230 -5.76 15.67 9.43
N ASP A 231 -6.96 15.77 8.84
CA ASP A 231 -8.23 15.45 9.51
C ASP A 231 -8.66 13.98 9.27
N LEU A 232 -7.77 13.17 8.70
CA LEU A 232 -8.07 11.79 8.32
C LEU A 232 -8.14 10.85 9.53
N ASP A 233 -9.37 10.44 9.89
CA ASP A 233 -9.62 9.27 10.74
C ASP A 233 -9.40 7.98 9.92
N VAL A 234 -8.13 7.66 9.70
CA VAL A 234 -7.69 6.37 9.16
C VAL A 234 -7.77 5.34 10.27
N GLY A 235 -8.76 4.45 10.19
CA GLY A 235 -8.89 3.35 11.16
C GLY A 235 -7.57 2.60 11.31
N VAL A 236 -7.22 2.24 12.55
CA VAL A 236 -5.94 1.59 12.87
C VAL A 236 -5.88 0.20 12.26
N ALA A 237 -4.76 -0.14 11.61
CA ALA A 237 -4.47 -1.49 11.14
C ALA A 237 -4.56 -2.46 12.33
N ARG A 238 -5.43 -3.46 12.24
CA ARG A 238 -5.55 -4.45 13.31
C ARG A 238 -4.48 -5.51 13.09
N SER A 239 -3.76 -5.87 14.14
CA SER A 239 -2.94 -7.08 14.13
C SER A 239 -3.85 -8.27 13.86
N ALA A 240 -3.55 -9.10 12.87
CA ALA A 240 -4.22 -10.38 12.72
C ALA A 240 -4.03 -11.18 14.02
N GLY A 241 -5.08 -11.26 14.84
CA GLY A 241 -5.06 -12.10 16.04
C GLY A 241 -4.72 -13.53 15.62
N ARG A 242 -3.89 -14.21 16.42
CA ARG A 242 -3.73 -15.67 16.28
C ARG A 242 -5.13 -16.29 16.19
N PRO A 243 -5.39 -17.23 15.27
CA PRO A 243 -6.62 -18.01 15.35
C PRO A 243 -6.65 -18.64 16.75
N SER A 244 -7.71 -18.36 17.50
CA SER A 244 -7.99 -19.08 18.74
C SER A 244 -7.98 -20.58 18.41
N PRO A 245 -7.33 -21.43 19.22
CA PRO A 245 -7.45 -22.86 19.03
C PRO A 245 -8.94 -23.23 19.02
N PRO A 246 -9.36 -24.21 18.19
CA PRO A 246 -10.75 -24.62 18.16
C PRO A 246 -11.17 -25.06 19.55
N ASP A 247 -12.23 -24.44 20.07
CA ASP A 247 -12.89 -24.87 21.29
C ASP A 247 -13.32 -26.33 21.14
N GLY A 248 -12.70 -27.22 21.90
CA GLY A 248 -13.19 -28.57 22.08
C GLY A 248 -12.16 -29.67 21.94
N VAL A 249 -11.31 -29.84 22.97
CA VAL A 249 -11.04 -31.17 23.50
C VAL A 249 -11.21 -31.08 25.01
N LYS A 250 -12.37 -31.55 25.49
CA LYS A 250 -12.55 -31.91 26.90
C LYS A 250 -11.70 -33.14 27.14
N ASP A 251 -10.55 -32.98 27.79
CA ASP A 251 -9.85 -34.10 28.40
C ASP A 251 -10.67 -34.61 29.58
N SER A 252 -11.60 -35.49 29.28
CA SER A 252 -12.26 -36.36 30.24
C SER A 252 -11.43 -37.64 30.36
N HIS A 253 -10.49 -37.71 31.29
CA HIS A 253 -9.96 -38.98 31.80
C HIS A 253 -9.85 -38.96 33.34
N CYS A 254 -10.75 -39.73 33.95
CA CYS A 254 -10.57 -40.55 35.16
C CYS A 254 -9.10 -40.91 35.43
N ALA A 255 -8.53 -40.95 36.64
CA ALA A 255 -8.96 -41.52 37.93
C ALA A 255 -7.82 -41.26 38.98
N PRO A 256 -7.73 -41.96 40.12
CA PRO A 256 -8.67 -42.12 41.24
C PRO A 256 -8.08 -41.60 42.58
N THR A 257 -8.97 -41.54 43.55
CA THR A 257 -8.76 -41.38 44.99
C THR A 257 -7.81 -42.42 45.60
N VAL A 258 -6.89 -41.99 46.48
CA VAL A 258 -6.40 -42.78 47.63
C VAL A 258 -6.22 -41.83 48.83
N PRO A 259 -6.69 -42.19 50.04
CA PRO A 259 -6.57 -41.36 51.24
C PRO A 259 -5.30 -41.71 52.04
N ALA A 260 -4.78 -40.74 52.79
CA ALA A 260 -3.95 -41.00 53.95
C ALA A 260 -4.06 -39.82 54.93
N GLY A 261 -4.68 -40.07 56.08
CA GLY A 261 -4.40 -39.30 57.27
C GLY A 261 -3.10 -39.79 57.91
N ALA A 262 -2.34 -38.87 58.51
CA ALA A 262 -1.80 -38.99 59.87
C ALA A 262 -0.83 -37.84 60.17
N VAL A 263 -1.02 -37.30 61.37
CA VAL A 263 -0.23 -36.32 62.15
C VAL A 263 -0.41 -34.85 61.77
#